data_AF-A0A060YJC2-F1
#
_entry.id   AF-A0A060YJC2-F1
#
_cell.length_a   1.000
_cell.length_b   1.000
_cell.length_c   1.000
_cell.angle_alpha   90.00
_cell.angle_beta   90.00
_cell.angle_gamma   90.00
#
_symmetry.space_group_name_H-M   'P 1'
#
loop_
_entity.id
_entity.type
_entity.pdbx_description
1 polymer ?
#
loop_
_entity_poly.entity_id
_entity_poly.type
_entity_poly.pdbx_seq_one_letter_code
_entity_poly.pdbx_strand_id
1 'polypeptide(L)'
;MCDSFTPLGLQTKLMQNCGRTKFKRTSIDKLMNTLVLWIFGFLVCMGVILAIGNTIWEQKVGRSFSVYLLWDEPIRNNNVVFSGFLTFWSYIIILNTMVPISLYVSVEVIRLGHSYFINWDRKMYYIQKDTPAEARTTTLNEELGQVEFIFSDKTGTLTQNIMVFNKCSINGKSYGTMRICVWFLRTVVPLKFSSF
;
A
#
# COMPACT_ATOMS: atom_id res chain seq x y z
N MET A 1 -52.85 11.73 -2.16
CA MET A 1 -52.60 10.60 -1.24
C MET A 1 -52.12 9.44 -2.08
N CYS A 2 -50.82 9.22 -2.19
CA CYS A 2 -50.20 7.95 -2.59
C CYS A 2 -48.70 8.22 -2.76
N ASP A 3 -47.99 8.37 -1.65
CA ASP A 3 -46.58 8.04 -1.57
C ASP A 3 -46.35 7.53 -0.14
N SER A 4 -46.82 6.30 0.09
CA SER A 4 -46.51 5.56 1.31
C SER A 4 -45.00 5.39 1.36
N PHE A 5 -44.38 6.04 2.33
CA PHE A 5 -42.94 6.15 2.52
C PHE A 5 -42.22 4.82 2.27
N THR A 6 -41.51 4.76 1.15
CA THR A 6 -40.58 3.69 0.78
C THR A 6 -39.50 3.50 1.86
N PRO A 7 -38.98 2.27 2.04
CA PRO A 7 -37.98 1.96 3.05
C PRO A 7 -36.78 2.92 3.03
N LEU A 8 -36.54 3.61 4.14
CA LEU A 8 -35.41 4.55 4.30
C LEU A 8 -34.09 3.81 4.52
N GLY A 9 -33.04 4.24 3.83
CA GLY A 9 -31.66 3.83 4.09
C GLY A 9 -31.40 2.34 3.87
N LEU A 10 -31.22 1.59 4.96
CA LEU A 10 -30.75 0.20 4.96
C LEU A 10 -31.74 -0.79 4.31
N GLN A 11 -33.02 -0.41 4.27
CA GLN A 11 -34.10 -1.24 3.75
C GLN A 11 -34.33 -1.06 2.24
N THR A 12 -33.59 -0.17 1.58
CA THR A 12 -33.67 0.00 0.12
C THR A 12 -33.08 -1.22 -0.60
N LYS A 13 -33.69 -1.62 -1.72
CA LYS A 13 -33.18 -2.72 -2.57
C LYS A 13 -31.74 -2.48 -3.03
N LEU A 14 -31.35 -1.22 -3.22
CA LEU A 14 -30.00 -0.83 -3.59
C LEU A 14 -29.01 -1.10 -2.45
N MET A 15 -29.34 -0.72 -1.21
CA MET A 15 -28.49 -0.98 -0.05
C MET A 15 -28.43 -2.47 0.32
N GLN A 16 -29.49 -3.23 0.07
CA GLN A 16 -29.50 -4.69 0.26
C GLN A 16 -28.60 -5.43 -0.73
N ASN A 17 -28.43 -4.92 -1.96
CA ASN A 17 -27.49 -5.45 -2.95
C ASN A 17 -26.06 -4.94 -2.74
N CYS A 18 -25.88 -3.76 -2.12
CA CYS A 18 -24.58 -3.32 -1.64
C CYS A 18 -24.15 -4.21 -0.46
N GLY A 19 -23.45 -5.30 -0.75
CA GLY A 19 -22.84 -6.14 0.28
C GLY A 19 -22.02 -5.30 1.28
N ARG A 20 -21.94 -5.76 2.53
CA ARG A 20 -21.17 -5.06 3.58
C ARG A 20 -19.76 -4.73 3.07
N THR A 21 -19.34 -3.48 3.25
CA THR A 21 -17.98 -3.00 2.99
C THR A 21 -17.02 -3.78 3.88
N LYS A 22 -16.49 -4.89 3.36
CA LYS A 22 -15.41 -5.60 4.03
C LYS A 22 -14.13 -4.86 3.70
N PHE A 23 -13.44 -4.38 4.74
CA PHE A 23 -12.05 -3.98 4.59
C PHE A 23 -11.26 -5.19 4.10
N LYS A 24 -10.85 -5.12 2.83
CA LYS A 24 -9.89 -6.05 2.26
C LYS A 24 -8.61 -5.86 3.08
N ARG A 25 -8.24 -6.81 3.95
CA ARG A 25 -6.89 -6.81 4.52
C ARG A 25 -5.95 -6.95 3.34
N THR A 26 -5.07 -5.98 3.16
CA THR A 26 -4.15 -6.00 2.03
C THR A 26 -3.19 -7.17 2.20
N SER A 27 -2.74 -7.74 1.08
CA SER A 27 -1.64 -8.72 1.09
C SER A 27 -0.39 -8.16 1.79
N ILE A 28 -0.23 -6.84 1.76
CA ILE A 28 0.89 -6.12 2.34
C ILE A 28 0.86 -6.13 3.87
N ASP A 29 -0.30 -6.10 4.51
CA ASP A 29 -0.39 -6.23 5.98
C ASP A 29 0.20 -7.57 6.46
N LYS A 30 -0.02 -8.64 5.68
CA LYS A 30 0.57 -9.97 5.97
C LYS A 30 2.07 -9.99 5.70
N LEU A 31 2.51 -9.32 4.64
CA LEU A 31 3.93 -9.21 4.28
C LEU A 31 4.70 -8.42 5.33
N MET A 32 4.18 -7.28 5.79
CA MET A 32 4.76 -6.52 6.89
C MET A 32 4.90 -7.37 8.16
N ASN A 33 3.83 -8.07 8.57
CA ASN A 33 3.89 -8.92 9.75
C ASN A 33 4.94 -10.05 9.61
N THR A 34 5.07 -10.61 8.39
CA THR A 34 6.11 -11.61 8.08
C THR A 34 7.51 -11.01 8.19
N LEU A 35 7.75 -9.83 7.61
CA LEU A 35 9.04 -9.14 7.69
C LEU A 35 9.43 -8.81 9.13
N VAL A 36 8.49 -8.36 9.96
CA VAL A 36 8.74 -8.08 11.38
C VAL A 36 9.21 -9.34 12.11
N LEU A 37 8.61 -10.51 11.84
CA LEU A 37 9.06 -11.79 12.42
C LEU A 37 10.49 -12.13 11.98
N TRP A 38 10.83 -11.94 10.70
CA TRP A 38 12.19 -12.16 10.20
C TRP A 38 13.22 -11.23 10.87
N ILE A 39 12.89 -9.94 11.03
CA ILE A 39 13.76 -8.95 11.68
C ILE A 39 13.98 -9.32 13.15
N PHE A 40 12.93 -9.71 13.87
CA PHE A 40 13.05 -10.15 15.26
C PHE A 40 13.95 -11.39 15.38
N GLY A 41 13.80 -12.37 14.49
CA GLY A 41 14.68 -13.54 14.44
C GLY A 41 16.14 -13.15 14.19
N PHE A 42 16.40 -12.29 13.21
CA PHE A 42 17.74 -11.80 12.90
C PHE A 42 18.37 -11.01 14.06
N LEU A 43 17.58 -10.19 14.75
CA LEU A 43 17.98 -9.42 15.92
C LEU A 43 18.50 -10.33 17.04
N VAL A 44 17.73 -11.38 17.36
CA VAL A 44 18.12 -12.35 18.39
C VAL A 44 19.40 -13.09 17.98
N CYS A 45 19.50 -13.53 16.73
CA CYS A 45 20.71 -14.21 16.22
C CYS A 45 21.96 -13.30 16.33
N MET A 46 21.86 -12.04 15.90
CA MET A 46 22.97 -11.08 16.01
C MET A 46 23.32 -10.77 17.47
N GLY A 47 22.33 -10.63 18.35
CA GLY A 47 22.54 -10.45 19.78
C GLY A 47 23.29 -11.63 20.41
N VAL A 48 22.96 -12.87 20.04
CA VAL A 48 23.67 -14.08 20.52
C VAL A 48 25.11 -14.09 20.00
N ILE A 49 25.34 -13.82 18.72
CA ILE A 49 26.70 -13.82 18.14
C ILE A 49 27.58 -12.76 18.79
N LEU A 50 27.05 -11.55 19.03
CA LEU A 50 27.77 -10.47 19.69
C LEU A 50 28.03 -10.77 21.17
N ALA A 51 27.08 -11.39 21.88
CA ALA A 51 27.27 -11.81 23.27
C ALA A 51 28.40 -12.85 23.39
N ILE A 52 28.40 -13.89 22.52
CA ILE A 52 29.47 -14.90 22.48
C ILE A 52 30.81 -14.24 22.12
N GLY A 53 30.82 -13.35 21.11
CA GLY A 53 32.00 -12.60 20.71
C GLY A 53 32.59 -11.78 21.86
N ASN A 54 31.73 -11.09 22.62
CA ASN A 54 32.14 -10.32 23.79
C ASN A 54 32.71 -11.22 24.89
N THR A 55 32.09 -12.36 25.18
CA THR A 55 32.60 -13.33 26.16
C THR A 55 33.98 -13.88 25.75
N ILE A 56 34.18 -14.22 24.48
CA ILE A 56 35.48 -14.71 23.98
C ILE A 56 36.55 -13.60 24.05
N TRP A 57 36.19 -12.37 23.68
CA TRP A 57 37.08 -11.22 23.74
C TRP A 57 37.51 -10.91 25.18
N GLU A 58 36.55 -10.93 26.11
CA GLU A 58 36.78 -10.71 27.53
C GLU A 58 37.74 -11.76 28.13
N GLN A 59 37.60 -13.02 27.73
CA GLN A 59 38.51 -14.09 28.17
C GLN A 59 39.95 -13.95 27.63
N LYS A 60 40.12 -13.50 26.38
CA LYS A 60 41.44 -13.41 25.73
C LYS A 60 42.18 -12.09 26.01
N VAL A 61 41.47 -10.96 25.97
CA VAL A 61 42.07 -9.61 26.05
C VAL A 61 41.79 -8.94 27.40
N GLY A 62 40.66 -9.23 28.04
CA GLY A 62 40.28 -8.62 29.32
C GLY A 62 41.29 -8.88 30.45
N ARG A 63 41.99 -10.02 30.42
CA ARG A 63 43.09 -10.33 31.36
C ARG A 63 44.31 -9.42 31.21
N SER A 64 44.60 -8.91 30.01
CA SER A 64 45.74 -8.01 29.77
C SER A 64 45.40 -6.55 29.97
N PHE A 65 44.12 -6.15 29.89
CA PHE A 65 43.67 -4.76 29.94
C PHE A 65 43.04 -4.33 31.28
N SER A 66 43.13 -5.16 32.32
CA SER A 66 42.53 -4.90 33.64
C SER A 66 43.10 -3.68 34.39
N VAL A 67 44.17 -3.06 33.87
CA VAL A 67 44.82 -1.89 34.47
C VAL A 67 44.15 -0.56 34.07
N TYR A 68 43.44 -0.51 32.94
CA TYR A 68 42.88 0.74 32.39
C TYR A 68 41.36 0.86 32.50
N LEU A 69 40.65 -0.26 32.64
CA LEU A 69 39.20 -0.29 32.85
C LEU A 69 38.91 -0.65 34.31
N LEU A 70 38.54 0.35 35.13
CA LEU A 70 38.04 0.13 36.49
C LEU A 70 36.68 -0.57 36.39
N TRP A 71 36.69 -1.90 36.48
CA TRP A 71 35.46 -2.67 36.68
C TRP A 71 34.99 -2.47 38.11
N ASP A 72 33.75 -2.01 38.27
CA ASP A 72 33.14 -1.89 39.58
C ASP A 72 33.11 -3.27 40.26
N GLU A 73 33.70 -3.38 41.45
CA GLU A 73 33.89 -4.63 42.21
C GLU A 73 32.64 -5.55 42.34
N PRO A 74 31.37 -5.06 42.38
CA PRO A 74 30.23 -5.97 42.45
C PRO A 74 29.99 -6.80 41.18
N ILE A 75 30.55 -6.41 40.02
CA ILE A 75 30.32 -7.11 38.73
C ILE A 75 31.33 -8.25 38.53
N ARG A 76 32.54 -8.11 39.10
CA ARG A 76 33.62 -9.11 38.98
C ARG A 76 33.33 -10.42 39.74
N ASN A 77 32.52 -10.35 40.81
CA ASN A 77 32.14 -11.50 41.63
C ASN A 77 30.86 -12.21 41.15
N ASN A 78 30.21 -11.70 40.10
CA ASN A 78 29.02 -12.32 39.53
C ASN A 78 29.43 -13.39 38.52
N ASN A 79 28.74 -14.54 38.57
CA ASN A 79 28.98 -15.68 37.68
C ASN A 79 29.16 -15.22 36.22
N VAL A 80 30.14 -15.76 35.50
CA VAL A 80 30.42 -15.46 34.07
C VAL A 80 29.15 -15.54 33.21
N VAL A 81 28.26 -16.48 33.56
CA VAL A 81 26.94 -16.67 32.94
C VAL A 81 26.01 -15.46 33.16
N PHE A 82 26.03 -14.84 34.34
CA PHE A 82 25.21 -13.67 34.67
C PHE A 82 25.71 -12.41 33.93
N SER A 83 27.02 -12.21 33.84
CA SER A 83 27.59 -11.11 33.05
C SER A 83 27.21 -11.23 31.56
N GLY A 84 27.39 -12.41 30.97
CA GLY A 84 26.98 -12.68 29.57
C GLY A 84 25.48 -12.51 29.33
N PHE A 85 24.64 -12.84 30.32
CA PHE A 85 23.18 -12.60 30.25
C PHE A 85 22.84 -11.11 30.22
N LEU A 86 23.51 -10.28 31.03
CA LEU A 86 23.33 -8.82 31.01
C LEU A 86 23.82 -8.21 29.70
N THR A 87 24.99 -8.62 29.21
CA THR A 87 25.54 -8.12 27.93
C THR A 87 24.63 -8.47 26.76
N PHE A 88 24.05 -9.68 26.75
CA PHE A 88 23.06 -10.09 25.75
C PHE A 88 21.84 -9.14 25.71
N TRP A 89 21.27 -8.82 26.88
CA TRP A 89 20.13 -7.91 26.97
C TRP A 89 20.48 -6.48 26.56
N SER A 90 21.69 -6.00 26.91
CA SER A 90 22.19 -4.70 26.46
C SER A 90 22.32 -4.61 24.93
N TYR A 91 22.85 -5.65 24.27
CA TYR A 91 22.94 -5.66 22.80
C TYR A 91 21.56 -5.73 22.13
N ILE A 92 20.59 -6.45 22.72
CA ILE A 92 19.21 -6.42 22.24
C ILE A 92 18.65 -5.00 22.28
N ILE A 93 18.84 -4.25 23.37
CA ILE A 93 18.34 -2.88 23.49
C ILE A 93 18.96 -1.96 22.44
N ILE A 94 20.28 -2.05 22.24
CA ILE A 94 21.00 -1.21 21.26
C ILE A 94 20.52 -1.54 19.84
N LEU A 95 20.42 -2.82 19.50
CA LEU A 95 20.00 -3.27 18.18
C LEU A 95 18.48 -3.15 17.95
N ASN A 96 17.67 -2.97 19.00
CA ASN A 96 16.23 -2.68 18.88
C ASN A 96 15.96 -1.36 18.13
N THR A 97 16.95 -0.48 18.01
CA THR A 97 16.85 0.70 17.12
C THR A 97 16.75 0.33 15.63
N MET A 98 17.16 -0.89 15.26
CA MET A 98 16.95 -1.48 13.93
C MET A 98 15.55 -2.09 13.75
N VAL A 99 14.76 -2.21 14.84
CA VAL A 99 13.39 -2.74 14.78
C VAL A 99 12.49 -1.73 14.06
N PRO A 100 11.55 -2.19 13.23
CA PRO A 100 10.91 -1.36 12.22
C PRO A 100 9.77 -0.52 12.79
N ILE A 101 10.06 0.42 13.70
CA ILE A 101 9.19 1.60 13.89
C ILE A 101 9.40 2.54 12.70
N SER A 102 10.67 2.74 12.31
CA SER A 102 11.03 3.57 11.16
C SER A 102 10.52 3.00 9.84
N LEU A 103 10.71 1.70 9.58
CA LEU A 103 10.28 1.08 8.33
C LEU A 103 8.76 1.06 8.18
N TYR A 104 8.00 0.85 9.26
CA TYR A 104 6.54 0.95 9.22
C TYR A 104 6.09 2.37 8.84
N VAL A 105 6.62 3.38 9.53
CA VAL A 105 6.31 4.80 9.23
C VAL A 105 6.75 5.18 7.82
N SER A 106 7.92 4.72 7.36
CA SER A 106 8.39 4.98 6.00
C SER A 106 7.45 4.40 4.95
N VAL A 107 6.96 3.17 5.13
CA VAL A 107 5.98 2.55 4.22
C VAL A 107 4.67 3.34 4.19
N GLU A 108 4.17 3.79 5.34
CA GLU A 108 2.98 4.64 5.39
C GLU A 108 3.17 5.98 4.67
N VAL A 109 4.33 6.64 4.85
CA VAL A 109 4.66 7.89 4.16
C VAL A 109 4.77 7.67 2.64
N ILE A 110 5.37 6.57 2.20
CA ILE A 110 5.46 6.19 0.79
C ILE A 110 4.05 6.00 0.19
N ARG A 111 3.15 5.31 0.90
CA ARG A 111 1.75 5.14 0.47
C ARG A 111 1.00 6.46 0.35
N LEU A 112 1.20 7.37 1.30
CA LEU A 112 0.64 8.72 1.22
C LEU A 112 1.20 9.46 -0.01
N GLY A 113 2.52 9.42 -0.20
CA GLY A 113 3.19 10.02 -1.35
C GLY A 113 2.64 9.51 -2.68
N HIS A 114 2.46 8.20 -2.84
CA HIS A 114 1.85 7.62 -4.04
C HIS A 114 0.41 8.08 -4.27
N SER A 115 -0.39 8.19 -3.21
CA SER A 115 -1.76 8.71 -3.32
C SER A 115 -1.78 10.17 -3.78
N TYR A 116 -0.88 11.01 -3.26
CA TYR A 116 -0.74 12.39 -3.71
C TYR A 116 -0.27 12.47 -5.17
N PHE A 117 0.65 11.59 -5.58
CA PHE A 117 1.14 11.54 -6.95
C PHE A 117 0.01 11.25 -7.95
N ILE A 118 -0.90 10.32 -7.63
CA ILE A 118 -2.08 10.03 -8.47
C ILE A 118 -3.00 11.26 -8.56
N ASN A 119 -3.23 11.95 -7.43
CA ASN A 119 -4.09 13.13 -7.40
C ASN A 119 -3.52 14.32 -8.20
N TRP A 120 -2.20 14.41 -8.32
CA TRP A 120 -1.52 15.47 -9.07
C TRP A 120 -1.31 15.16 -10.56
N ASP A 121 -1.66 13.95 -11.02
CA ASP A 121 -1.48 13.60 -12.43
C ASP A 121 -2.47 14.35 -13.34
N ARG A 122 -1.94 15.28 -14.14
CA ARG A 122 -2.73 16.06 -15.11
C ARG A 122 -3.27 15.21 -16.27
N LYS A 123 -2.70 14.04 -16.56
CA LYS A 123 -3.17 13.16 -17.64
C LYS A 123 -4.48 12.47 -17.28
N MET A 124 -4.75 12.27 -15.99
CA MET A 124 -5.98 11.64 -15.49
C MET A 124 -7.07 12.67 -15.14
N TYR A 125 -6.88 13.94 -15.48
CA TYR A 125 -7.84 15.00 -15.20
C TYR A 125 -8.93 15.11 -16.29
N TYR A 126 -10.19 15.08 -15.87
CA TYR A 126 -11.33 15.14 -16.77
C TYR A 126 -11.83 16.59 -16.97
N ILE A 127 -11.49 17.17 -18.12
CA ILE A 127 -11.73 18.59 -18.43
C ILE A 127 -13.22 18.97 -18.46
N GLN A 128 -14.09 18.11 -18.99
CA GLN A 128 -15.51 18.50 -19.21
C GLN A 128 -16.32 18.65 -17.93
N LYS A 129 -15.93 17.99 -16.84
CA LYS A 129 -16.57 18.13 -15.51
C LYS A 129 -15.63 18.69 -14.46
N ASP A 130 -14.47 19.22 -14.86
CA ASP A 130 -13.45 19.77 -13.94
C ASP A 130 -13.17 18.83 -12.76
N THR A 131 -13.01 17.54 -13.04
CA THR A 131 -12.88 16.51 -12.01
C THR A 131 -11.48 15.88 -12.07
N PRO A 132 -10.61 16.10 -11.07
CA PRO A 132 -9.34 15.40 -10.97
C PRO A 132 -9.52 13.95 -10.53
N ALA A 133 -8.49 13.13 -10.75
CA ALA A 133 -8.42 11.80 -10.14
C ALA A 133 -8.28 11.94 -8.62
N GLU A 134 -9.11 11.24 -7.86
CA GLU A 134 -9.11 11.27 -6.39
C GLU A 134 -8.91 9.84 -5.86
N ALA A 135 -7.72 9.57 -5.33
CA ALA A 135 -7.42 8.33 -4.64
C ALA A 135 -8.02 8.34 -3.23
N ARG A 136 -9.18 7.68 -3.06
CA ARG A 136 -9.91 7.59 -1.78
C ARG A 136 -9.35 6.58 -0.79
N THR A 137 -8.38 5.77 -1.20
CA THR A 137 -7.79 4.72 -0.35
C THR A 137 -6.32 4.58 -0.68
N THR A 138 -5.47 4.86 0.30
CA THR A 138 -3.99 4.84 0.15
C THR A 138 -3.42 3.44 0.13
N THR A 139 -4.09 2.47 0.75
CA THR A 139 -3.63 1.07 0.86
C THR A 139 -3.89 0.24 -0.41
N LEU A 140 -4.85 0.66 -1.24
CA LEU A 140 -5.23 -0.08 -2.46
C LEU A 140 -4.36 0.28 -3.66
N ASN A 141 -3.67 1.42 -3.62
CA ASN A 141 -2.89 1.94 -4.75
C ASN A 141 -1.81 0.96 -5.23
N GLU A 142 -1.20 0.18 -4.33
CA GLU A 142 -0.22 -0.86 -4.67
C GLU A 142 -0.87 -2.11 -5.29
N GLU A 143 -2.12 -2.43 -4.89
CA GLU A 143 -2.88 -3.55 -5.47
C GLU A 143 -3.33 -3.25 -6.91
N LEU A 144 -3.45 -1.98 -7.31
CA LEU A 144 -3.79 -1.61 -8.69
C LEU A 144 -2.78 -2.17 -9.70
N GLY A 145 -1.50 -2.28 -9.33
CA GLY A 145 -0.46 -2.88 -10.16
C GLY A 145 -0.51 -4.41 -10.24
N GLN A 146 -1.34 -5.06 -9.41
CA GLN A 146 -1.47 -6.52 -9.33
C GLN A 146 -2.79 -7.04 -9.91
N VAL A 147 -3.58 -6.17 -10.57
CA VAL A 147 -4.88 -6.55 -11.15
C VAL A 147 -4.68 -7.31 -12.46
N GLU A 148 -5.14 -8.56 -12.52
CA GLU A 148 -5.09 -9.41 -13.71
C GLU A 148 -6.39 -9.35 -14.54
N PHE A 149 -7.54 -9.18 -13.87
CA PHE A 149 -8.86 -9.18 -14.51
C PHE A 149 -9.61 -7.88 -14.21
N ILE A 150 -10.12 -7.24 -15.27
CA ILE A 150 -10.96 -6.05 -15.19
C ILE A 150 -12.38 -6.43 -15.59
N PHE A 151 -13.30 -6.38 -14.63
CA PHE A 151 -14.73 -6.49 -14.91
C PHE A 151 -15.28 -5.09 -15.20
N SER A 152 -15.76 -4.87 -16.41
CA SER A 152 -16.35 -3.59 -16.83
C SER A 152 -17.85 -3.73 -17.03
N ASP A 153 -18.61 -2.76 -16.51
CA ASP A 153 -20.02 -2.63 -16.83
C ASP A 153 -20.20 -2.00 -18.23
N LYS A 154 -21.22 -2.43 -18.96
CA LYS A 154 -21.48 -1.95 -20.32
C LYS A 154 -22.06 -0.54 -20.32
N THR A 155 -23.06 -0.30 -19.47
CA THR A 155 -23.83 0.95 -19.49
C THR A 155 -23.20 1.96 -18.55
N GLY A 156 -22.85 3.14 -19.05
CA GLY A 156 -22.27 4.21 -18.22
C GLY A 156 -20.76 4.10 -17.97
N THR A 157 -20.13 2.96 -18.30
CA THR A 157 -18.65 2.83 -18.33
C THR A 157 -18.14 2.70 -19.78
N LEU A 158 -18.52 1.65 -20.50
CA LEU A 158 -18.06 1.47 -21.90
C LEU A 158 -18.77 2.39 -22.88
N THR A 159 -20.07 2.62 -22.67
CA THR A 159 -20.87 3.48 -23.54
C THR A 159 -21.37 4.71 -22.79
N GLN A 160 -21.25 5.87 -23.43
CA GLN A 160 -21.97 7.07 -23.00
C GLN A 160 -23.47 6.86 -23.19
N ASN A 161 -24.28 7.41 -22.29
CA ASN A 161 -25.74 7.32 -22.36
C ASN A 161 -26.32 8.28 -23.42
N ILE A 162 -25.83 8.17 -24.66
CA ILE A 162 -26.24 8.96 -25.82
C ILE A 162 -26.38 8.00 -27.00
N MET A 163 -27.60 7.84 -27.49
CA MET A 163 -27.88 7.01 -28.67
C MET A 163 -28.03 7.90 -29.90
N VAL A 164 -27.07 7.79 -30.83
CA VAL A 164 -27.10 8.52 -32.09
C VAL A 164 -27.54 7.59 -33.21
N PHE A 165 -28.62 7.93 -33.89
CA PHE A 165 -29.06 7.20 -35.07
C PHE A 165 -28.05 7.37 -36.21
N ASN A 166 -27.44 6.27 -36.62
CA ASN A 166 -26.33 6.30 -37.58
C ASN A 166 -26.79 5.94 -39.00
N LYS A 167 -27.44 4.78 -39.16
CA LYS A 167 -27.89 4.26 -40.44
C LYS A 167 -29.19 3.49 -40.28
N CYS A 168 -29.98 3.48 -41.34
CA CYS A 168 -31.07 2.52 -41.50
C CYS A 168 -31.05 1.93 -42.90
N SER A 169 -31.55 0.70 -43.04
CA SER A 169 -31.84 0.10 -44.34
C SER A 169 -33.34 0.14 -44.55
N ILE A 170 -33.79 0.76 -45.63
CA ILE A 170 -35.21 0.83 -46.02
C ILE A 170 -35.31 0.26 -47.43
N ASN A 171 -36.10 -0.82 -47.59
CA ASN A 171 -36.36 -1.47 -48.87
C ASN A 171 -35.07 -1.87 -49.64
N GLY A 172 -34.10 -2.46 -48.94
CA GLY A 172 -32.82 -2.88 -49.51
C GLY A 172 -31.81 -1.76 -49.77
N LYS A 173 -32.18 -0.49 -49.56
CA LYS A 173 -31.28 0.66 -49.69
C LYS A 173 -30.82 1.12 -48.30
N SER A 174 -29.50 1.13 -48.10
CA SER A 174 -28.88 1.64 -46.87
C SER A 174 -28.77 3.16 -46.92
N TYR A 175 -29.45 3.84 -46.02
CA TYR A 175 -29.39 5.28 -45.81
C TYR A 175 -28.49 5.59 -44.61
N GLY A 176 -27.49 6.44 -44.84
CA GLY A 176 -26.59 6.95 -43.81
C GLY A 176 -25.13 6.92 -44.22
N THR A 177 -24.49 8.10 -44.16
CA THR A 177 -23.09 8.29 -44.51
C THR A 177 -22.21 7.97 -43.31
N MET A 178 -21.27 7.04 -43.46
CA MET A 178 -20.34 6.67 -42.38
C MET A 178 -19.34 7.82 -42.14
N ARG A 179 -19.72 8.83 -41.34
CA ARG A 179 -18.81 9.92 -40.91
C ARG A 179 -18.44 9.82 -39.43
N ILE A 180 -18.53 8.64 -38.82
CA ILE A 180 -18.43 8.51 -37.36
C ILE A 180 -17.00 8.52 -36.81
N CYS A 181 -15.96 8.26 -37.60
CA CYS A 181 -14.66 8.06 -36.95
C CYS A 181 -13.93 9.36 -36.52
N VAL A 182 -14.17 10.51 -37.15
CA VAL A 182 -13.30 11.68 -36.93
C VAL A 182 -13.94 12.79 -36.10
N TRP A 183 -15.26 13.04 -36.24
CA TRP A 183 -15.89 14.16 -35.52
C TRP A 183 -16.31 13.81 -34.09
N PHE A 184 -16.84 12.60 -33.84
CA PHE A 184 -17.30 12.23 -32.49
C PHE A 184 -16.15 12.01 -31.51
N LEU A 185 -15.01 11.46 -31.96
CA LEU A 185 -13.79 11.40 -31.16
C LEU A 185 -13.27 12.80 -30.79
N ARG A 186 -13.32 13.75 -31.72
CA ARG A 186 -12.73 15.08 -31.56
C ARG A 186 -13.52 16.00 -30.61
N THR A 187 -14.83 15.83 -30.50
CA THR A 187 -15.68 16.65 -29.62
C THR A 187 -15.77 16.09 -28.20
N VAL A 188 -15.56 14.79 -28.01
CA VAL A 188 -15.86 14.12 -26.72
C VAL A 188 -14.59 13.71 -25.96
N VAL A 189 -13.45 13.51 -26.64
CA VAL A 189 -12.18 13.25 -25.96
C VAL A 189 -11.05 14.00 -26.67
N PRO A 190 -10.64 15.19 -26.18
CA PRO A 190 -9.40 15.82 -26.63
C PRO A 190 -8.20 15.09 -26.02
N LEU A 191 -8.02 13.80 -26.34
CA LEU A 191 -6.74 13.12 -26.12
C LEU A 191 -5.80 13.61 -27.19
N LYS A 192 -5.12 14.74 -26.91
CA LYS A 192 -3.86 15.07 -27.57
C LYS A 192 -2.87 13.97 -27.19
N PHE A 193 -2.78 12.93 -28.02
CA PHE A 193 -1.54 12.16 -28.12
C PHE A 193 -0.51 13.10 -28.74
N SER A 194 0.19 13.84 -27.89
CA SER A 194 1.44 14.50 -28.27
C SER A 194 2.44 13.37 -28.47
N SER A 195 2.70 13.05 -29.74
CA SER A 195 3.90 12.33 -30.13
C SER A 195 5.06 13.31 -30.06
N PHE A 196 6.18 12.82 -29.50
CA PHE A 196 7.43 13.51 -29.12
C PHE A 196 7.42 14.17 -27.74
#